data_AF-A0A7J5J9F7-F1
#
_entry.id   AF-A0A7J5J9F7-F1
#
_cell.length_a   1.000
_cell.length_b   1.000
_cell.length_c   1.000
_cell.angle_alpha   90.00
_cell.angle_beta   90.00
_cell.angle_gamma   90.00
#
_symmetry.space_group_name_H-M   'P 1'
#
loop_
_entity.id
_entity.type
_entity.pdbx_description
1 polymer ?
#
loop_
_entity_poly.entity_id
_entity_poly.type
_entity_poly.pdbx_seq_one_letter_code
_entity_poly.pdbx_strand_id
1 'polypeptide(L)'
;LSDRIMSHYGDTPEGMVESCMEFLRICVAEHFNDVVISIKASNTVVMVRTVRLLVKEMEKEGMAFPLHLGVTEAGDGEDGRIKSALGIGALLADGLGDTIRVSLSEAPENEIPVARKLVDYILTREGHPFIPGKEAPQFNYLSPGRRKTKAVRNIGGDNLPVVIAERLEGSFETNPQFKPDYIYCGGSVPQSRDNNIAYLVDANAWNPEDKNVYPAFNYQQMIELHHTVSDLKFLFLPYMAMNDEVIAALKLHPEVVIIAQSNHPNRLGEYRAMTHELMNEGLENPVVFFQYYQETKAEDLQIKAAADMGALIFDGLCDGIFLYNQGPLSHIVVDTTAFGILQAGRIRTSKTEYISCPGCGRTLYDLESTIARITT
;
A
#
# COMPACT_ATOMS: atom_id res chain seq x y z
N LEU A 1 -23.56 -4.01 13.44
CA LEU A 1 -24.42 -2.81 13.43
C LEU A 1 -25.81 -3.19 13.96
N SER A 2 -26.57 -2.24 14.52
CA SER A 2 -27.95 -2.51 14.95
C SER A 2 -28.88 -2.72 13.74
N ASP A 3 -30.00 -3.42 13.93
CA ASP A 3 -30.95 -3.72 12.85
C ASP A 3 -31.47 -2.46 12.16
N ARG A 4 -31.67 -1.38 12.92
CA ARG A 4 -32.08 -0.08 12.36
C ARG A 4 -31.02 0.48 11.41
N ILE A 5 -29.77 0.54 11.84
CA ILE A 5 -28.68 1.06 11.00
C ILE A 5 -28.50 0.17 9.76
N MET A 6 -28.51 -1.15 9.94
CA MET A 6 -28.44 -2.11 8.84
C MET A 6 -29.56 -1.92 7.81
N SER A 7 -30.78 -1.64 8.26
CA SER A 7 -31.94 -1.44 7.38
C SER A 7 -31.85 -0.13 6.58
N HIS A 8 -31.27 0.92 7.17
CA HIS A 8 -31.17 2.24 6.52
C HIS A 8 -29.91 2.40 5.65
N TYR A 9 -28.77 1.86 6.10
CA TYR A 9 -27.45 2.13 5.50
C TYR A 9 -26.73 0.86 5.02
N GLY A 10 -27.17 -0.33 5.43
CA GLY A 10 -26.41 -1.56 5.24
C GLY A 10 -25.13 -1.62 6.07
N ASP A 11 -24.26 -2.59 5.77
CA ASP A 11 -22.92 -2.71 6.36
C ASP A 11 -21.92 -1.83 5.59
N THR A 12 -22.09 -0.52 5.74
CA THR A 12 -21.33 0.52 5.02
C THR A 12 -20.54 1.40 5.97
N PRO A 13 -19.45 2.05 5.51
CA PRO A 13 -18.75 3.05 6.30
C PRO A 13 -19.68 4.12 6.88
N GLU A 14 -20.62 4.62 6.08
CA GLU A 14 -21.59 5.63 6.49
C GLU A 14 -22.50 5.12 7.62
N GLY A 15 -22.99 3.88 7.51
CA GLY A 15 -23.77 3.25 8.57
C GLY A 15 -22.98 3.07 9.87
N MET A 16 -21.71 2.70 9.78
CA MET A 16 -20.82 2.60 10.95
C MET A 16 -20.57 3.96 11.61
N VAL A 17 -20.37 5.03 10.82
CA VAL A 17 -20.21 6.39 11.35
C VAL A 17 -21.47 6.85 12.06
N GLU A 18 -22.64 6.74 11.43
CA GLU A 18 -23.91 7.16 12.06
C GLU A 18 -24.18 6.37 13.34
N SER A 19 -23.94 5.06 13.33
CA SER A 19 -24.08 4.25 14.55
C SER A 19 -23.17 4.73 15.67
N CYS A 20 -21.97 5.23 15.38
CA CYS A 20 -21.07 5.78 16.39
C CYS A 20 -21.52 7.18 16.85
N MET A 21 -21.82 8.07 15.91
CA MET A 21 -22.20 9.46 16.17
C MET A 21 -23.48 9.56 17.01
N GLU A 22 -24.44 8.64 16.86
CA GLU A 22 -25.62 8.59 17.72
C GLU A 22 -25.28 8.45 19.21
N PHE A 23 -24.33 7.58 19.57
CA PHE A 23 -23.90 7.44 20.96
C PHE A 23 -23.07 8.63 21.42
N LEU A 24 -22.21 9.18 20.56
CA LEU A 24 -21.41 10.37 20.90
C LEU A 24 -22.28 11.60 21.17
N ARG A 25 -23.33 11.81 20.35
CA ARG A 25 -24.31 12.88 20.55
C ARG A 25 -25.02 12.75 21.92
N ILE A 26 -25.32 11.53 22.37
CA ILE A 26 -25.85 11.28 23.72
C ILE A 26 -24.81 11.64 24.79
N CYS A 27 -23.57 11.16 24.66
CA CYS A 27 -22.49 11.48 25.60
C CYS A 27 -22.30 13.00 25.75
N VAL A 28 -22.28 13.74 24.64
CA VAL A 28 -22.17 15.21 24.66
C VAL A 28 -23.37 15.87 25.33
N ALA A 29 -24.60 15.40 25.05
CA ALA A 29 -25.82 15.93 25.66
C ALA A 29 -25.87 15.71 27.18
N GLU A 30 -25.34 14.59 27.67
CA GLU A 30 -25.25 14.24 29.09
C GLU A 30 -23.95 14.76 29.76
N HIS A 31 -23.16 15.58 29.05
CA HIS A 31 -21.88 16.12 29.52
C HIS A 31 -20.86 15.04 29.96
N PHE A 32 -20.92 13.85 29.33
CA PHE A 32 -20.00 12.74 29.56
C PHE A 32 -18.89 12.74 28.50
N ASN A 33 -17.69 13.17 28.87
CA ASN A 33 -16.57 13.32 27.94
C ASN A 33 -15.51 12.21 28.01
N ASP A 34 -15.61 11.29 28.97
CA ASP A 34 -14.66 10.20 29.18
C ASP A 34 -14.93 9.02 28.22
N VAL A 35 -14.77 9.29 26.92
CA VAL A 35 -15.10 8.36 25.83
C VAL A 35 -13.86 8.07 24.99
N VAL A 36 -13.66 6.81 24.61
CA VAL A 36 -12.70 6.39 23.58
C VAL A 36 -13.45 5.60 22.53
N ILE A 37 -13.23 5.92 21.25
CA ILE A 37 -13.95 5.32 20.14
C ILE A 37 -13.11 4.22 19.52
N SER A 38 -13.73 3.08 19.22
CA SER A 38 -13.13 2.08 18.35
C SER A 38 -14.10 1.63 17.28
N ILE A 39 -13.68 1.77 16.02
CA ILE A 39 -14.35 1.19 14.88
C ILE A 39 -13.39 0.18 14.26
N LYS A 40 -13.75 -1.11 14.33
CA LYS A 40 -12.95 -2.20 13.78
C LYS A 40 -13.72 -2.89 12.67
N ALA A 41 -13.02 -3.18 11.58
CA ALA A 41 -13.53 -4.02 10.50
C ALA A 41 -12.42 -5.00 10.09
N SER A 42 -12.81 -6.19 9.63
CA SER A 42 -11.87 -7.16 9.05
C SER A 42 -11.49 -6.79 7.61
N ASN A 43 -12.24 -5.89 6.97
CA ASN A 43 -11.85 -5.24 5.73
C ASN A 43 -11.16 -3.91 6.05
N THR A 44 -9.87 -3.82 5.75
CA THR A 44 -9.03 -2.64 6.00
C THR A 44 -9.50 -1.41 5.21
N VAL A 45 -10.02 -1.59 3.99
CA VAL A 45 -10.57 -0.51 3.16
C VAL A 45 -11.76 0.15 3.87
N VAL A 46 -12.67 -0.68 4.40
CA VAL A 46 -13.83 -0.21 5.18
C VAL A 46 -13.34 0.50 6.44
N MET A 47 -12.43 -0.11 7.19
CA MET A 47 -11.91 0.47 8.44
C MET A 47 -11.32 1.87 8.23
N VAL A 48 -10.39 2.02 7.28
CA VAL A 48 -9.72 3.30 7.01
C VAL A 48 -10.72 4.36 6.57
N ARG A 49 -11.62 4.01 5.64
CA ARG A 49 -12.67 4.93 5.16
C ARG A 49 -13.61 5.36 6.30
N THR A 50 -14.06 4.42 7.13
CA THR A 50 -14.96 4.73 8.25
C THR A 50 -14.30 5.66 9.27
N VAL A 51 -13.03 5.42 9.63
CA VAL A 51 -12.33 6.28 10.59
C VAL A 51 -12.16 7.70 10.03
N ARG A 52 -11.76 7.84 8.76
CA ARG A 52 -11.65 9.16 8.11
C ARG A 52 -12.98 9.90 8.08
N LEU A 53 -14.07 9.21 7.72
CA LEU A 53 -15.42 9.78 7.71
C LEU A 53 -15.91 10.16 9.13
N LEU A 54 -15.64 9.31 10.13
CA LEU A 54 -15.99 9.57 11.52
C LEU A 54 -15.32 10.85 12.01
N VAL A 55 -14.01 11.00 11.80
CA VAL A 55 -13.27 12.21 12.19
C VAL A 55 -13.87 13.44 11.53
N LYS A 56 -14.20 13.35 10.23
CA LYS A 56 -14.84 14.46 9.53
C LYS A 56 -16.19 14.86 10.14
N GLU A 57 -17.02 13.89 10.50
CA GLU A 57 -18.33 14.15 11.09
C GLU A 57 -18.22 14.70 12.52
N MET A 58 -17.28 14.19 13.31
CA MET A 58 -16.95 14.74 14.63
C MET A 58 -16.51 16.21 14.54
N GLU A 59 -15.59 16.54 13.63
CA GLU A 59 -15.16 17.93 13.39
C GLU A 59 -16.32 18.84 13.01
N LYS A 60 -17.21 18.36 12.13
CA LYS A 60 -18.39 19.10 11.66
C LYS A 60 -19.37 19.42 12.80
N GLU A 61 -19.50 18.53 13.78
CA GLU A 61 -20.32 18.75 14.97
C GLU A 61 -19.55 19.39 16.14
N GLY A 62 -18.28 19.76 15.94
CA GLY A 62 -17.47 20.42 16.95
C GLY A 62 -17.09 19.53 18.14
N MET A 63 -16.95 18.23 17.92
CA MET A 63 -16.52 17.26 18.94
C MET A 63 -15.20 16.59 18.55
N ALA A 64 -14.46 16.10 19.55
CA ALA A 64 -13.22 15.37 19.35
C ALA A 64 -13.06 14.34 20.47
N PHE A 65 -12.91 13.07 20.11
CA PHE A 65 -12.72 11.97 21.05
C PHE A 65 -11.55 11.10 20.60
N PRO A 66 -10.77 10.53 21.54
CA PRO A 66 -9.66 9.63 21.22
C PRO A 66 -10.09 8.40 20.41
N LEU A 67 -9.25 8.00 19.46
CA LEU A 67 -9.43 6.88 18.56
C LEU A 67 -8.55 5.69 18.97
N HIS A 68 -9.19 4.55 19.24
CA HIS A 68 -8.56 3.25 19.37
C HIS A 68 -8.60 2.48 18.04
N LEU A 69 -7.46 2.44 17.36
CA LEU A 69 -7.30 1.77 16.08
C LEU A 69 -7.01 0.27 16.26
N GLY A 70 -7.59 -0.54 15.39
CA GLY A 70 -7.25 -1.94 15.29
C GLY A 70 -8.01 -2.64 14.19
N VAL A 71 -7.32 -3.51 13.47
CA VAL A 71 -7.96 -4.43 12.51
C VAL A 71 -8.46 -5.64 13.31
N THR A 72 -9.72 -6.03 13.12
CA THR A 72 -10.23 -7.29 13.69
C THR A 72 -10.00 -8.43 12.72
N GLU A 73 -9.76 -9.64 13.24
CA GLU A 73 -9.59 -10.84 12.42
C GLU A 73 -8.51 -10.63 11.32
N ALA A 74 -7.33 -10.15 11.76
CA ALA A 74 -6.25 -9.84 10.84
C ALA A 74 -5.69 -11.11 10.16
N GLY A 75 -5.88 -12.27 10.79
CA GLY A 75 -5.31 -13.54 10.35
C GLY A 75 -4.13 -13.94 11.21
N ASP A 76 -3.47 -15.02 10.79
CA ASP A 76 -2.31 -15.60 11.47
C ASP A 76 -1.00 -15.18 10.78
N GLY A 77 0.11 -15.21 11.52
CA GLY A 77 1.44 -15.06 10.97
C GLY A 77 1.66 -13.76 10.17
N GLU A 78 2.26 -13.91 8.99
CA GLU A 78 2.55 -12.81 8.06
C GLU A 78 1.30 -12.02 7.67
N ASP A 79 0.18 -12.70 7.40
CA ASP A 79 -1.05 -12.04 6.91
C ASP A 79 -1.63 -11.10 7.98
N GLY A 80 -1.65 -11.56 9.24
CA GLY A 80 -2.10 -10.75 10.37
C GLY A 80 -1.28 -9.48 10.56
N ARG A 81 0.05 -9.59 10.38
CA ARG A 81 0.99 -8.47 10.54
C ARG A 81 0.88 -7.48 9.39
N ILE A 82 0.92 -7.95 8.14
CA ILE A 82 0.77 -7.10 6.95
C ILE A 82 -0.55 -6.36 7.00
N LYS A 83 -1.66 -7.07 7.23
CA LYS A 83 -3.01 -6.49 7.22
C LYS A 83 -3.20 -5.45 8.33
N SER A 84 -2.70 -5.73 9.53
CA SER A 84 -2.73 -4.78 10.64
C SER A 84 -1.87 -3.54 10.35
N ALA A 85 -0.64 -3.73 9.88
CA ALA A 85 0.28 -2.64 9.57
C ALA A 85 -0.21 -1.77 8.41
N LEU A 86 -0.82 -2.37 7.38
CA LEU A 86 -1.44 -1.67 6.26
C LEU A 86 -2.55 -0.73 6.72
N GLY A 87 -3.55 -1.25 7.44
CA GLY A 87 -4.72 -0.49 7.87
C GLY A 87 -4.41 0.54 8.95
N ILE A 88 -3.71 0.13 10.02
CA ILE A 88 -3.35 1.02 11.13
C ILE A 88 -2.30 2.04 10.66
N GLY A 89 -1.29 1.61 9.91
CA GLY A 89 -0.23 2.48 9.41
C GLY A 89 -0.74 3.59 8.49
N ALA A 90 -1.76 3.31 7.66
CA ALA A 90 -2.40 4.33 6.83
C ALA A 90 -3.04 5.44 7.68
N LEU A 91 -3.79 5.09 8.73
CA LEU A 91 -4.44 6.06 9.61
C LEU A 91 -3.44 6.81 10.47
N LEU A 92 -2.43 6.14 11.02
CA LEU A 92 -1.35 6.80 11.76
C LEU A 92 -0.58 7.79 10.87
N ALA A 93 -0.37 7.46 9.60
CA ALA A 93 0.25 8.35 8.64
C ALA A 93 -0.63 9.57 8.27
N ASP A 94 -1.95 9.45 8.40
CA ASP A 94 -2.89 10.56 8.28
C ASP A 94 -2.97 11.41 9.57
N GLY A 95 -2.21 11.04 10.62
CA GLY A 95 -2.26 11.69 11.93
C GLY A 95 -3.43 11.26 12.80
N LEU A 96 -4.08 10.14 12.48
CA LEU A 96 -5.24 9.61 13.19
C LEU A 96 -4.84 8.41 14.07
N GLY A 97 -5.24 8.43 15.34
CA GLY A 97 -5.06 7.31 16.28
C GLY A 97 -4.33 7.70 17.56
N ASP A 98 -4.98 7.48 18.70
CA ASP A 98 -4.46 7.82 20.04
C ASP A 98 -3.96 6.57 20.78
N THR A 99 -4.53 5.41 20.44
CA THR A 99 -4.07 4.10 20.90
C THR A 99 -4.30 3.08 19.80
N ILE A 100 -3.46 2.05 19.76
CA ILE A 100 -3.59 0.96 18.79
C ILE A 100 -3.66 -0.40 19.46
N ARG A 101 -4.27 -1.37 18.78
CA ARG A 101 -4.13 -2.79 19.06
C ARG A 101 -3.99 -3.57 17.76
N VAL A 102 -2.93 -4.36 17.66
CA VAL A 102 -2.75 -5.38 16.62
C VAL A 102 -3.45 -6.65 17.09
N SER A 103 -4.35 -7.22 16.30
CA SER A 103 -5.13 -8.40 16.69
C SER A 103 -4.72 -9.62 15.87
N LEU A 104 -3.72 -10.36 16.35
CA LEU A 104 -3.22 -11.58 15.73
C LEU A 104 -4.02 -12.80 16.20
N SER A 105 -3.98 -13.90 15.44
CA SER A 105 -4.53 -15.19 15.90
C SER A 105 -3.56 -15.99 16.80
N GLU A 106 -2.29 -15.58 16.89
CA GLU A 106 -1.22 -16.14 17.75
C GLU A 106 -1.42 -15.81 19.24
N ALA A 107 -0.47 -16.15 20.12
CA ALA A 107 -0.49 -15.77 21.52
C ALA A 107 -0.50 -14.22 21.75
N PRO A 108 -1.25 -13.69 22.75
CA PRO A 108 -1.41 -12.24 22.95
C PRO A 108 -0.09 -11.46 23.14
N GLU A 109 0.93 -12.08 23.72
CA GLU A 109 2.27 -11.52 23.90
C GLU A 109 2.95 -11.14 22.57
N ASN A 110 2.53 -11.76 21.45
CA ASN A 110 3.03 -11.44 20.12
C ASN A 110 2.37 -10.18 19.52
N GLU A 111 1.23 -9.72 20.06
CA GLU A 111 0.55 -8.50 19.57
C GLU A 111 1.37 -7.22 19.86
N ILE A 112 1.95 -7.13 21.07
CA ILE A 112 2.62 -5.90 21.56
C ILE A 112 3.89 -5.57 20.75
N PRO A 113 4.81 -6.51 20.46
CA PRO A 113 6.00 -6.22 19.66
C PRO A 113 5.67 -5.66 18.28
N VAL A 114 4.64 -6.21 17.61
CA VAL A 114 4.20 -5.75 16.29
C VAL A 114 3.63 -4.33 16.37
N ALA A 115 2.77 -4.06 17.36
CA ALA A 115 2.24 -2.73 17.59
C ALA A 115 3.34 -1.69 17.85
N ARG A 116 4.33 -2.05 18.67
CA ARG A 116 5.48 -1.18 18.98
C ARG A 116 6.29 -0.87 17.73
N LYS A 117 6.67 -1.89 16.95
CA LYS A 117 7.43 -1.72 15.69
C LYS A 117 6.73 -0.79 14.72
N LEU A 118 5.41 -0.93 14.58
CA LEU A 118 4.62 -0.06 13.69
C LEU A 118 4.66 1.40 14.16
N VAL A 119 4.38 1.66 15.43
CA VAL A 119 4.38 3.03 15.99
C VAL A 119 5.78 3.65 15.90
N ASP A 120 6.81 2.93 16.34
CA ASP A 120 8.18 3.40 16.30
C ASP A 120 8.61 3.74 14.87
N TYR A 121 8.18 2.93 13.88
CA TYR A 121 8.45 3.20 12.47
C TYR A 121 7.78 4.46 11.97
N ILE A 122 6.48 4.66 12.25
CA ILE A 122 5.76 5.87 11.82
C ILE A 122 6.38 7.13 12.44
N LEU A 123 6.79 7.06 13.71
CA LEU A 123 7.42 8.19 14.42
C LEU A 123 8.78 8.59 13.84
N THR A 124 9.47 7.70 13.11
CA THR A 124 10.73 8.09 12.42
C THR A 124 10.55 9.19 11.37
N ARG A 125 9.30 9.45 10.96
CA ARG A 125 8.96 10.52 10.02
C ARG A 125 8.81 11.89 10.70
N GLU A 126 8.76 11.95 12.03
CA GLU A 126 8.59 13.21 12.76
C GLU A 126 9.71 14.20 12.42
N GLY A 127 9.36 15.46 12.18
CA GLY A 127 10.34 16.50 11.84
C GLY A 127 10.98 16.36 10.45
N HIS A 128 10.41 15.54 9.55
CA HIS A 128 10.89 15.44 8.18
C HIS A 128 10.86 16.82 7.46
N PRO A 129 11.71 17.05 6.45
CA PRO A 129 11.68 18.26 5.64
C PRO A 129 10.31 18.53 5.00
N PHE A 130 9.95 19.80 4.81
CA PHE A 130 8.69 20.16 4.18
C PHE A 130 8.59 19.63 2.74
N ILE A 131 7.45 19.02 2.40
CA ILE A 131 7.15 18.51 1.06
C ILE A 131 6.15 19.47 0.41
N PRO A 132 6.52 20.16 -0.70
CA PRO A 132 5.67 21.16 -1.35
C PRO A 132 4.61 20.51 -2.26
N GLY A 133 3.78 19.60 -1.72
CA GLY A 133 2.70 18.96 -2.46
C GLY A 133 1.45 19.83 -2.56
N LYS A 134 0.75 19.76 -3.69
CA LYS A 134 -0.54 20.43 -3.91
C LYS A 134 -1.63 19.39 -4.17
N GLU A 135 -2.61 19.32 -3.28
CA GLU A 135 -3.75 18.42 -3.45
C GLU A 135 -4.49 18.66 -4.78
N ALA A 136 -4.81 17.57 -5.45
CA ALA A 136 -5.52 17.59 -6.72
C ALA A 136 -7.03 17.81 -6.49
N PRO A 137 -7.68 18.78 -7.16
CA PRO A 137 -9.09 19.10 -6.92
C PRO A 137 -10.06 17.94 -7.11
N GLN A 138 -9.71 16.96 -7.94
CA GLN A 138 -10.51 15.77 -8.21
C GLN A 138 -10.28 14.61 -7.22
N PHE A 139 -9.32 14.73 -6.30
CA PHE A 139 -9.10 13.74 -5.25
C PHE A 139 -10.17 13.87 -4.16
N ASN A 140 -10.66 12.73 -3.68
CA ASN A 140 -11.61 12.68 -2.57
C ASN A 140 -11.05 11.80 -1.46
N TYR A 141 -10.45 12.42 -0.45
CA TYR A 141 -9.85 11.73 0.70
C TYR A 141 -10.81 10.81 1.47
N LEU A 142 -12.10 11.17 1.52
CA LEU A 142 -13.14 10.46 2.28
C LEU A 142 -13.81 9.33 1.48
N SER A 143 -13.70 9.38 0.16
CA SER A 143 -14.17 8.33 -0.72
C SER A 143 -13.25 8.22 -1.93
N PRO A 144 -12.00 7.75 -1.74
CA PRO A 144 -11.03 7.72 -2.81
C PRO A 144 -11.48 6.80 -3.94
N GLY A 145 -11.45 7.31 -5.16
CA GLY A 145 -11.54 6.50 -6.37
C GLY A 145 -10.14 6.16 -6.86
N ARG A 146 -10.02 5.09 -7.65
CA ARG A 146 -8.76 4.80 -8.34
C ARG A 146 -8.38 6.00 -9.22
N ARG A 147 -7.13 6.44 -9.13
CA ARG A 147 -6.58 7.45 -10.05
C ARG A 147 -6.74 6.96 -11.48
N LYS A 148 -7.28 7.82 -12.34
CA LYS A 148 -7.41 7.51 -13.77
C LYS A 148 -6.05 7.45 -14.42
N THR A 149 -5.73 6.30 -15.04
CA THR A 149 -4.50 6.09 -15.79
C THR A 149 -4.77 5.44 -17.14
N LYS A 150 -3.89 5.68 -18.10
CA LYS A 150 -3.90 4.99 -19.39
C LYS A 150 -3.26 3.63 -19.19
N ALA A 151 -3.95 2.56 -19.61
CA ALA A 151 -3.37 1.24 -19.61
C ALA A 151 -2.14 1.18 -20.52
N VAL A 152 -1.00 0.80 -19.95
CA VAL A 152 0.22 0.45 -20.68
C VAL A 152 0.45 -1.03 -20.44
N ARG A 153 0.09 -1.85 -21.43
CA ARG A 153 0.02 -3.32 -21.31
C ARG A 153 -0.88 -3.72 -20.12
N ASN A 154 -0.35 -4.43 -19.13
CA ASN A 154 -1.08 -4.84 -17.92
C ASN A 154 -0.92 -3.85 -16.74
N ILE A 155 -0.39 -2.64 -16.95
CA ILE A 155 -0.18 -1.64 -15.89
C ILE A 155 -1.14 -0.46 -16.09
N GLY A 156 -1.82 -0.03 -15.03
CA GLY A 156 -2.78 1.07 -15.07
C GLY A 156 -4.11 0.73 -15.77
N GLY A 157 -4.94 1.75 -15.99
CA GLY A 157 -6.30 1.58 -16.50
C GLY A 157 -7.17 0.77 -15.53
N ASP A 158 -7.80 -0.30 -16.03
CA ASP A 158 -8.60 -1.23 -15.23
C ASP A 158 -7.83 -2.47 -14.77
N ASN A 159 -6.53 -2.56 -15.07
CA ASN A 159 -5.71 -3.71 -14.70
C ASN A 159 -5.45 -3.76 -13.19
N LEU A 160 -5.26 -4.97 -12.65
CA LEU A 160 -4.82 -5.15 -11.27
C LEU A 160 -3.39 -4.59 -11.08
N PRO A 161 -3.06 -4.05 -9.90
CA PRO A 161 -1.72 -3.53 -9.64
C PRO A 161 -0.64 -4.60 -9.78
N VAL A 162 0.44 -4.25 -10.48
CA VAL A 162 1.53 -5.19 -10.79
C VAL A 162 2.55 -5.29 -9.66
N VAL A 163 3.27 -6.42 -9.60
CA VAL A 163 4.44 -6.60 -8.73
C VAL A 163 5.69 -6.61 -9.60
N ILE A 164 6.61 -5.67 -9.32
CA ILE A 164 7.95 -5.67 -9.89
C ILE A 164 8.92 -6.19 -8.82
N ALA A 165 9.73 -7.18 -9.20
CA ALA A 165 10.71 -7.79 -8.31
C ALA A 165 12.14 -7.43 -8.73
N GLU A 166 13.01 -7.14 -7.77
CA GLU A 166 14.42 -6.85 -8.02
C GLU A 166 15.24 -8.15 -8.08
N ARG A 167 16.18 -8.27 -9.05
CA ARG A 167 17.09 -9.41 -9.26
C ARG A 167 18.47 -8.98 -9.79
N LEU A 168 19.10 -8.00 -9.16
CA LEU A 168 20.42 -7.45 -9.53
C LEU A 168 21.55 -8.45 -9.23
N GLU A 169 21.40 -9.30 -8.22
CA GLU A 169 22.42 -10.29 -7.81
C GLU A 169 22.31 -11.63 -8.58
N GLY A 170 21.39 -11.73 -9.53
CA GLY A 170 21.31 -12.85 -10.49
C GLY A 170 20.51 -14.09 -10.04
N SER A 171 19.86 -14.08 -8.87
CA SER A 171 19.01 -15.20 -8.41
C SER A 171 17.56 -15.08 -8.87
N PHE A 172 17.20 -15.65 -10.02
CA PHE A 172 15.84 -15.55 -10.59
C PHE A 172 14.81 -16.52 -9.99
N GLU A 173 15.04 -17.00 -8.76
CA GLU A 173 14.08 -17.87 -8.08
C GLU A 173 12.78 -17.12 -7.79
N THR A 174 11.65 -17.78 -8.03
CA THR A 174 10.31 -17.25 -7.75
C THR A 174 9.48 -18.33 -7.09
N ASN A 175 8.55 -17.91 -6.22
CA ASN A 175 7.52 -18.81 -5.73
C ASN A 175 6.46 -19.02 -6.84
N PRO A 176 6.14 -20.27 -7.24
CA PRO A 176 5.16 -20.53 -8.29
C PRO A 176 3.77 -19.90 -8.06
N GLN A 177 3.37 -19.71 -6.79
CA GLN A 177 2.12 -19.07 -6.41
C GLN A 177 2.18 -17.53 -6.47
N PHE A 178 3.37 -16.96 -6.23
CA PHE A 178 3.60 -15.51 -6.12
C PHE A 178 4.61 -15.05 -7.16
N LYS A 179 4.31 -15.32 -8.44
CA LYS A 179 5.17 -14.91 -9.55
C LYS A 179 4.99 -13.42 -9.84
N PRO A 180 6.07 -12.61 -9.80
CA PRO A 180 5.99 -11.20 -10.15
C PRO A 180 5.64 -11.03 -11.64
N ASP A 181 4.94 -9.96 -11.97
CA ASP A 181 4.62 -9.63 -13.36
C ASP A 181 5.87 -9.17 -14.12
N TYR A 182 6.79 -8.53 -13.39
CA TYR A 182 8.00 -7.93 -13.91
C TYR A 182 9.22 -8.23 -13.03
N ILE A 183 10.39 -8.44 -13.63
CA ILE A 183 11.67 -8.55 -12.92
C ILE A 183 12.62 -7.46 -13.42
N TYR A 184 13.17 -6.67 -12.50
CA TYR A 184 14.23 -5.71 -12.79
C TYR A 184 15.62 -6.34 -12.61
N CYS A 185 16.41 -6.34 -13.69
CA CYS A 185 17.73 -7.01 -13.77
C CYS A 185 18.92 -6.05 -13.79
N GLY A 186 18.68 -4.74 -13.77
CA GLY A 186 19.74 -3.73 -13.94
C GLY A 186 20.41 -3.83 -15.31
N GLY A 187 21.74 -3.86 -15.34
CA GLY A 187 22.54 -3.67 -16.56
C GLY A 187 22.66 -4.87 -17.50
N SER A 188 21.93 -5.97 -17.30
CA SER A 188 22.01 -7.15 -18.19
C SER A 188 20.72 -7.93 -18.29
N VAL A 189 20.45 -8.47 -19.48
CA VAL A 189 19.33 -9.39 -19.72
C VAL A 189 19.74 -10.80 -19.27
N PRO A 190 18.91 -11.49 -18.47
CA PRO A 190 19.22 -12.86 -18.05
C PRO A 190 19.22 -13.84 -19.22
N GLN A 191 20.15 -14.80 -19.20
CA GLN A 191 20.28 -15.84 -20.25
C GLN A 191 19.07 -16.78 -20.29
N SER A 192 18.50 -17.10 -19.12
CA SER A 192 17.29 -17.92 -18.98
C SER A 192 16.15 -17.06 -18.47
N ARG A 193 15.01 -17.09 -19.18
CA ARG A 193 13.84 -16.26 -18.91
C ARG A 193 12.57 -17.12 -18.78
N ASP A 194 11.70 -16.77 -17.83
CA ASP A 194 10.34 -17.31 -17.75
C ASP A 194 9.47 -16.56 -18.76
N ASN A 195 8.81 -17.28 -19.67
CA ASN A 195 7.96 -16.70 -20.70
C ASN A 195 6.73 -15.96 -20.14
N ASN A 196 6.39 -16.20 -18.87
CA ASN A 196 5.25 -15.55 -18.20
C ASN A 196 5.64 -14.28 -17.44
N ILE A 197 6.93 -13.93 -17.40
CA ILE A 197 7.45 -12.77 -16.69
C ILE A 197 8.10 -11.81 -17.69
N ALA A 198 7.82 -10.52 -17.56
CA ALA A 198 8.48 -9.48 -18.33
C ALA A 198 9.74 -8.98 -17.59
N TYR A 199 10.74 -8.53 -18.32
CA TYR A 199 12.02 -8.12 -17.75
C TYR A 199 12.27 -6.64 -17.98
N LEU A 200 12.81 -5.95 -16.98
CA LEU A 200 13.25 -4.56 -17.06
C LEU A 200 14.76 -4.55 -16.97
N VAL A 201 15.41 -3.81 -17.86
CA VAL A 201 16.86 -3.57 -17.83
C VAL A 201 17.14 -2.09 -17.95
N ASP A 202 18.31 -1.66 -17.49
CA ASP A 202 18.80 -0.31 -17.71
C ASP A 202 18.76 0.01 -19.21
N ALA A 203 18.35 1.23 -19.57
CA ALA A 203 18.17 1.63 -20.97
C ALA A 203 19.38 1.34 -21.87
N ASN A 204 20.59 1.45 -21.32
CA ASN A 204 21.85 1.19 -22.04
C ASN A 204 22.07 -0.30 -22.38
N ALA A 205 21.40 -1.21 -21.66
CA ALA A 205 21.48 -2.66 -21.84
C ALA A 205 20.27 -3.21 -22.63
N TRP A 206 19.31 -2.36 -23.00
CA TRP A 206 18.11 -2.77 -23.70
C TRP A 206 18.36 -2.96 -25.20
N ASN A 207 17.83 -4.05 -25.76
CA ASN A 207 17.85 -4.34 -27.18
C ASN A 207 16.40 -4.50 -27.68
N PRO A 208 15.96 -3.77 -28.73
CA PRO A 208 14.61 -3.91 -29.29
C PRO A 208 14.29 -5.31 -29.83
N GLU A 209 15.29 -6.15 -30.11
CA GLU A 209 15.08 -7.53 -30.54
C GLU A 209 14.72 -8.48 -29.38
N ASP A 210 15.02 -8.09 -28.14
CA ASP A 210 14.74 -8.89 -26.95
C ASP A 210 13.25 -8.87 -26.61
N LYS A 211 12.57 -9.98 -26.93
CA LYS A 211 11.15 -10.14 -26.62
C LYS A 211 10.90 -10.07 -25.12
N ASN A 212 9.84 -9.35 -24.74
CA ASN A 212 9.38 -9.20 -23.36
C ASN A 212 10.44 -8.58 -22.41
N VAL A 213 11.33 -7.75 -22.96
CA VAL A 213 12.30 -6.94 -22.19
C VAL A 213 12.02 -5.46 -22.48
N TYR A 214 12.02 -4.65 -21.42
CA TYR A 214 11.64 -3.24 -21.48
C TYR A 214 12.74 -2.36 -20.90
N PRO A 215 12.97 -1.17 -21.50
CA PRO A 215 13.99 -0.25 -21.02
C PRO A 215 13.49 0.51 -19.79
N ALA A 216 14.36 0.60 -18.78
CA ALA A 216 14.19 1.45 -17.62
C ALA A 216 15.21 2.60 -17.65
N PHE A 217 14.69 3.82 -17.51
CA PHE A 217 15.43 5.07 -17.58
C PHE A 217 15.51 5.71 -16.22
N ASN A 218 16.62 6.38 -15.94
CA ASN A 218 16.70 7.39 -14.88
C ASN A 218 16.08 8.71 -15.38
N TYR A 219 15.53 9.53 -14.49
CA TYR A 219 15.03 10.88 -14.81
C TYR A 219 16.06 11.80 -15.50
N GLN A 220 17.35 11.48 -15.44
CA GLN A 220 18.42 12.21 -16.15
C GLN A 220 18.56 11.79 -17.62
N GLN A 221 17.93 10.69 -18.05
CA GLN A 221 18.05 10.10 -19.38
C GLN A 221 16.83 10.43 -20.27
N MET A 222 16.30 11.65 -20.17
CA MET A 222 15.07 12.05 -20.88
C MET A 222 15.26 12.09 -22.41
N ILE A 223 16.46 12.43 -22.87
CA ILE A 223 16.79 12.47 -24.31
C ILE A 223 16.78 11.04 -24.86
N GLU A 224 17.42 10.11 -24.18
CA GLU A 224 17.45 8.69 -24.54
C GLU A 224 16.05 8.08 -24.50
N LEU A 225 15.25 8.43 -23.48
CA LEU A 225 13.84 8.02 -23.36
C LEU A 225 13.03 8.47 -24.57
N HIS A 226 13.24 9.71 -25.02
CA HIS A 226 12.53 10.27 -26.17
C HIS A 226 12.88 9.55 -27.48
N HIS A 227 14.17 9.27 -27.70
CA HIS A 227 14.64 8.60 -28.92
C HIS A 227 14.43 7.08 -28.94
N THR A 228 14.14 6.47 -27.78
CA THR A 228 13.89 5.04 -27.69
C THR A 228 12.46 4.70 -28.13
N VAL A 229 12.31 3.81 -29.10
CA VAL A 229 11.00 3.33 -29.58
C VAL A 229 10.67 1.99 -28.93
N SER A 230 9.81 2.01 -27.91
CA SER A 230 9.32 0.83 -27.18
C SER A 230 7.84 1.02 -26.85
N ASP A 231 7.05 -0.06 -26.84
CA ASP A 231 5.62 -0.03 -26.48
C ASP A 231 5.37 0.11 -24.96
N LEU A 232 6.42 -0.07 -24.16
CA LEU A 232 6.45 0.15 -22.72
C LEU A 232 7.84 0.65 -22.32
N LYS A 233 7.88 1.70 -21.50
CA LYS A 233 9.09 2.28 -20.93
C LYS A 233 8.90 2.49 -19.43
N PHE A 234 9.95 2.32 -18.64
CA PHE A 234 9.92 2.62 -17.22
C PHE A 234 10.80 3.83 -16.91
N LEU A 235 10.31 4.75 -16.08
CA LEU A 235 11.06 5.95 -15.68
C LEU A 235 11.18 6.03 -14.16
N PHE A 236 12.39 5.85 -13.63
CA PHE A 236 12.71 6.10 -12.23
C PHE A 236 12.72 7.61 -11.96
N LEU A 237 11.69 8.09 -11.26
CA LEU A 237 11.43 9.51 -11.09
C LEU A 237 11.26 9.86 -9.60
N PRO A 238 12.12 10.72 -9.03
CA PRO A 238 11.87 11.33 -7.73
C PRO A 238 10.97 12.56 -7.85
N TYR A 239 10.22 12.89 -6.79
CA TYR A 239 9.26 14.00 -6.80
C TYR A 239 9.93 15.33 -7.17
N MET A 240 11.10 15.60 -6.59
CA MET A 240 11.85 16.83 -6.84
C MET A 240 12.39 16.98 -8.28
N ALA A 241 12.35 15.92 -9.10
CA ALA A 241 12.69 15.98 -10.51
C ALA A 241 11.50 16.30 -11.43
N MET A 242 10.28 16.42 -10.88
CA MET A 242 9.10 16.79 -11.68
C MET A 242 9.09 18.28 -12.02
N ASN A 243 9.86 18.65 -13.04
CA ASN A 243 9.88 19.99 -13.62
C ASN A 243 9.08 20.04 -14.94
N ASP A 244 8.97 21.23 -15.53
CA ASP A 244 8.21 21.46 -16.77
C ASP A 244 8.68 20.56 -17.94
N GLU A 245 9.98 20.27 -18.03
CA GLU A 245 10.55 19.40 -19.07
C GLU A 245 10.07 17.95 -18.90
N VAL A 246 10.14 17.41 -17.68
CA VAL A 246 9.65 16.06 -17.38
C VAL A 246 8.14 15.97 -17.61
N ILE A 247 7.38 16.97 -17.16
CA ILE A 247 5.92 17.01 -17.38
C ILE A 247 5.59 17.02 -18.87
N ALA A 248 6.28 17.84 -19.67
CA ALA A 248 6.10 17.89 -21.12
C ALA A 248 6.46 16.56 -21.78
N ALA A 249 7.55 15.93 -21.36
CA ALA A 249 7.97 14.63 -21.86
C ALA A 249 6.94 13.53 -21.54
N LEU A 250 6.39 13.48 -20.31
CA LEU A 250 5.36 12.51 -19.94
C LEU A 250 4.07 12.70 -20.76
N LYS A 251 3.69 13.96 -21.08
CA LYS A 251 2.55 14.26 -21.98
C LYS A 251 2.78 13.69 -23.39
N LEU A 252 4.02 13.70 -23.88
CA LEU A 252 4.39 13.15 -25.19
C LEU A 252 4.54 11.62 -25.17
N HIS A 253 4.85 11.04 -24.01
CA HIS A 253 5.14 9.61 -23.84
C HIS A 253 4.15 8.93 -22.89
N PRO A 254 2.89 8.74 -23.32
CA PRO A 254 1.86 8.07 -22.52
C PRO A 254 2.12 6.56 -22.35
N GLU A 255 3.12 5.99 -23.03
CA GLU A 255 3.62 4.62 -22.84
C GLU A 255 4.60 4.47 -21.66
N VAL A 256 4.97 5.57 -21.01
CA VAL A 256 5.86 5.55 -19.84
C VAL A 256 5.08 5.16 -18.59
N VAL A 257 5.59 4.17 -17.88
CA VAL A 257 5.23 3.83 -16.50
C VAL A 257 6.25 4.48 -15.56
N ILE A 258 5.76 5.22 -14.59
CA ILE A 258 6.59 5.91 -13.61
C ILE A 258 6.93 4.93 -12.49
N ILE A 259 8.21 4.73 -12.24
CA ILE A 259 8.72 4.11 -11.01
C ILE A 259 9.02 5.24 -10.03
N ALA A 260 8.04 5.56 -9.19
CA ALA A 260 8.16 6.63 -8.20
C ALA A 260 9.17 6.21 -7.12
N GLN A 261 10.25 6.98 -6.98
CA GLN A 261 11.31 6.71 -6.01
C GLN A 261 11.54 7.89 -5.07
N SER A 262 11.92 7.61 -3.84
CA SER A 262 12.15 8.64 -2.83
C SER A 262 13.20 8.16 -1.82
N ASN A 263 14.08 9.07 -1.44
CA ASN A 263 15.00 8.94 -0.30
C ASN A 263 14.58 9.81 0.89
N HIS A 264 13.40 10.45 0.82
CA HIS A 264 12.90 11.34 1.85
C HIS A 264 12.46 10.55 3.09
N PRO A 265 12.68 11.03 4.33
CA PRO A 265 12.25 10.30 5.54
C PRO A 265 10.75 9.99 5.56
N ASN A 266 9.93 10.88 5.01
CA ASN A 266 8.52 10.65 4.74
C ASN A 266 8.28 10.42 3.23
N ARG A 267 8.66 9.24 2.73
CA ARG A 267 8.45 8.85 1.32
C ARG A 267 6.99 8.88 0.91
N LEU A 268 6.10 8.46 1.80
CA LEU A 268 4.66 8.47 1.59
C LEU A 268 4.16 9.87 1.20
N GLY A 269 4.62 10.91 1.91
CA GLY A 269 4.28 12.30 1.59
C GLY A 269 4.73 12.70 0.18
N GLU A 270 5.95 12.34 -0.24
CA GLU A 270 6.45 12.65 -1.59
C GLU A 270 5.68 11.87 -2.67
N TYR A 271 5.30 10.63 -2.40
CA TYR A 271 4.51 9.82 -3.32
C TYR A 271 3.08 10.34 -3.50
N ARG A 272 2.44 10.80 -2.42
CA ARG A 272 1.18 11.56 -2.52
C ARG A 272 1.38 12.85 -3.32
N ALA A 273 2.39 13.65 -2.98
CA ALA A 273 2.66 14.91 -3.67
C ALA A 273 2.87 14.71 -5.19
N MET A 274 3.70 13.73 -5.58
CA MET A 274 3.95 13.38 -6.97
C MET A 274 2.67 12.98 -7.70
N THR A 275 1.88 12.08 -7.13
CA THR A 275 0.66 11.60 -7.79
C THR A 275 -0.41 12.67 -7.92
N HIS A 276 -0.54 13.57 -6.92
CA HIS A 276 -1.39 14.74 -7.03
C HIS A 276 -0.91 15.73 -8.09
N GLU A 277 0.39 15.93 -8.23
CA GLU A 277 0.95 16.79 -9.26
C GLU A 277 0.72 16.20 -10.67
N LEU A 278 0.87 14.88 -10.85
CA LEU A 278 0.46 14.20 -12.08
C LEU A 278 -1.03 14.42 -12.39
N MET A 279 -1.89 14.37 -11.36
CA MET A 279 -3.32 14.62 -11.48
C MET A 279 -3.64 16.08 -11.85
N ASN A 280 -2.92 17.05 -11.28
CA ASN A 280 -3.06 18.48 -11.60
C ASN A 280 -2.65 18.77 -13.05
N GLU A 281 -1.62 18.09 -13.54
CA GLU A 281 -1.09 18.24 -14.90
C GLU A 281 -1.84 17.42 -15.96
N GLY A 282 -2.86 16.65 -15.57
CA GLY A 282 -3.65 15.80 -16.46
C GLY A 282 -2.86 14.62 -17.03
N LEU A 283 -1.78 14.21 -16.36
CA LEU A 283 -0.96 13.06 -16.75
C LEU A 283 -1.65 11.76 -16.33
N GLU A 284 -1.83 10.86 -17.28
CA GLU A 284 -2.46 9.55 -17.08
C GLU A 284 -1.43 8.39 -17.04
N ASN A 285 -0.14 8.68 -16.96
CA ASN A 285 0.91 7.66 -16.83
C ASN A 285 0.68 6.80 -15.57
N PRO A 286 0.76 5.46 -15.65
CA PRO A 286 0.67 4.60 -14.48
C PRO A 286 1.82 4.81 -13.51
N VAL A 287 1.57 4.59 -12.22
CA VAL A 287 2.58 4.77 -11.16
C VAL A 287 2.79 3.48 -10.36
N VAL A 288 4.03 3.02 -10.36
CA VAL A 288 4.53 1.93 -9.51
C VAL A 288 5.38 2.54 -8.41
N PHE A 289 5.07 2.22 -7.15
CA PHE A 289 5.82 2.75 -6.02
C PHE A 289 7.03 1.89 -5.69
N PHE A 290 8.22 2.46 -5.84
CA PHE A 290 9.45 1.84 -5.42
C PHE A 290 9.68 2.07 -3.92
N GLN A 291 9.96 1.00 -3.19
CA GLN A 291 10.22 1.08 -1.76
C GLN A 291 11.51 0.33 -1.45
N TYR A 292 12.38 1.00 -0.70
CA TYR A 292 13.70 0.50 -0.36
C TYR A 292 13.82 0.20 1.14
N TYR A 293 14.44 -0.92 1.47
CA TYR A 293 14.65 -1.37 2.84
C TYR A 293 16.01 -2.05 3.03
N GLN A 294 16.42 -2.22 4.29
CA GLN A 294 17.62 -2.94 4.68
C GLN A 294 17.32 -3.88 5.87
N GLU A 295 16.21 -4.62 5.80
CA GLU A 295 15.74 -5.45 6.90
C GLU A 295 16.40 -6.82 6.90
N THR A 296 16.68 -7.31 8.10
CA THR A 296 17.23 -8.65 8.36
C THR A 296 16.17 -9.64 8.82
N LYS A 297 15.01 -9.16 9.26
CA LYS A 297 13.88 -9.97 9.71
C LYS A 297 12.69 -9.73 8.80
N ALA A 298 12.05 -10.82 8.36
CA ALA A 298 10.86 -10.76 7.51
C ALA A 298 9.75 -9.91 8.14
N GLU A 299 9.54 -10.06 9.46
CA GLU A 299 8.54 -9.30 10.21
C GLU A 299 8.71 -7.78 10.08
N ASP A 300 9.95 -7.30 10.13
CA ASP A 300 10.24 -5.87 10.06
C ASP A 300 9.97 -5.34 8.64
N LEU A 301 10.34 -6.10 7.61
CA LEU A 301 10.03 -5.78 6.21
C LEU A 301 8.52 -5.71 5.98
N GLN A 302 7.79 -6.73 6.45
CA GLN A 302 6.34 -6.85 6.28
C GLN A 302 5.60 -5.67 6.92
N ILE A 303 5.95 -5.32 8.17
CA ILE A 303 5.32 -4.20 8.88
C ILE A 303 5.63 -2.87 8.20
N LYS A 304 6.91 -2.59 7.91
CA LYS A 304 7.34 -1.32 7.34
C LYS A 304 6.78 -1.12 5.93
N ALA A 305 6.87 -2.14 5.08
CA ALA A 305 6.37 -2.07 3.71
C ALA A 305 4.85 -1.93 3.64
N ALA A 306 4.10 -2.64 4.49
CA ALA A 306 2.67 -2.48 4.57
C ALA A 306 2.27 -1.08 5.05
N ALA A 307 2.95 -0.54 6.07
CA ALA A 307 2.68 0.80 6.58
C ALA A 307 3.00 1.91 5.56
N ASP A 308 4.06 1.77 4.75
CA ASP A 308 4.41 2.72 3.70
C ASP A 308 3.42 2.68 2.52
N MET A 309 2.87 1.51 2.21
CA MET A 309 1.98 1.32 1.06
C MET A 309 0.49 1.53 1.38
N GLY A 310 0.08 1.39 2.64
CA GLY A 310 -1.33 1.40 3.03
C GLY A 310 -2.09 2.63 2.53
N ALA A 311 -1.60 3.82 2.87
CA ALA A 311 -2.21 5.07 2.42
C ALA A 311 -2.26 5.20 0.89
N LEU A 312 -1.19 4.86 0.17
CA LEU A 312 -1.15 4.91 -1.30
C LEU A 312 -2.19 3.99 -1.96
N ILE A 313 -2.46 2.86 -1.32
CA ILE A 313 -3.47 1.89 -1.77
C ILE A 313 -4.88 2.40 -1.45
N PHE A 314 -5.15 2.82 -0.22
CA PHE A 314 -6.48 3.29 0.18
C PHE A 314 -6.88 4.60 -0.48
N ASP A 315 -5.90 5.40 -0.89
CA ASP A 315 -6.12 6.63 -1.66
C ASP A 315 -6.31 6.35 -3.17
N GLY A 316 -6.21 5.09 -3.60
CA GLY A 316 -6.43 4.69 -5.00
C GLY A 316 -5.31 5.09 -5.97
N LEU A 317 -4.09 5.30 -5.47
CA LEU A 317 -2.98 5.87 -6.23
C LEU A 317 -2.02 4.82 -6.82
N CYS A 318 -2.19 3.54 -6.46
CA CYS A 318 -1.26 2.46 -6.73
C CYS A 318 -1.62 1.65 -7.99
N ASP A 319 -0.79 1.72 -9.04
CA ASP A 319 -0.84 0.83 -10.20
C ASP A 319 0.19 -0.31 -10.12
N GLY A 320 1.08 -0.27 -9.15
CA GLY A 320 1.98 -1.37 -8.84
C GLY A 320 2.89 -1.10 -7.66
N ILE A 321 3.53 -2.16 -7.20
CA ILE A 321 4.47 -2.16 -6.07
C ILE A 321 5.82 -2.71 -6.53
N PHE A 322 6.88 -2.06 -6.10
CA PHE A 322 8.25 -2.51 -6.35
C PHE A 322 9.03 -2.44 -5.02
N LEU A 323 9.16 -3.58 -4.35
CA LEU A 323 9.93 -3.68 -3.11
C LEU A 323 11.37 -4.11 -3.39
N TYR A 324 12.32 -3.38 -2.83
CA TYR A 324 13.73 -3.75 -2.82
C TYR A 324 14.26 -3.78 -1.39
N ASN A 325 14.79 -4.93 -0.97
CA ASN A 325 15.42 -5.10 0.33
C ASN A 325 16.89 -5.48 0.13
N GLN A 326 17.81 -4.61 0.55
CA GLN A 326 19.25 -4.89 0.49
C GLN A 326 19.75 -5.76 1.66
N GLY A 327 18.87 -6.13 2.58
CA GLY A 327 19.19 -7.07 3.66
C GLY A 327 19.21 -8.53 3.19
N PRO A 328 19.60 -9.48 4.07
CA PRO A 328 19.82 -10.88 3.73
C PRO A 328 18.54 -11.71 3.51
N LEU A 329 17.37 -11.07 3.45
CA LEU A 329 16.10 -11.77 3.23
C LEU A 329 16.07 -12.32 1.80
N SER A 330 15.51 -13.52 1.65
CA SER A 330 15.37 -14.10 0.31
C SER A 330 14.39 -13.29 -0.54
N HIS A 331 14.62 -13.30 -1.85
CA HIS A 331 13.71 -12.64 -2.79
C HIS A 331 12.27 -13.15 -2.69
N ILE A 332 12.07 -14.43 -2.35
CA ILE A 332 10.74 -15.00 -2.12
C ILE A 332 9.99 -14.24 -1.02
N VAL A 333 10.65 -13.92 0.10
CA VAL A 333 10.01 -13.18 1.21
C VAL A 333 9.60 -11.77 0.77
N VAL A 334 10.43 -11.11 -0.04
CA VAL A 334 10.15 -9.76 -0.56
C VAL A 334 8.95 -9.80 -1.51
N ASP A 335 8.95 -10.76 -2.45
CA ASP A 335 7.88 -10.93 -3.43
C ASP A 335 6.56 -11.29 -2.72
N THR A 336 6.56 -12.26 -1.79
CA THR A 336 5.34 -12.65 -1.04
C THR A 336 4.80 -11.50 -0.20
N THR A 337 5.68 -10.68 0.40
CA THR A 337 5.28 -9.47 1.13
C THR A 337 4.55 -8.50 0.21
N ALA A 338 5.05 -8.27 -1.01
CA ALA A 338 4.41 -7.39 -1.98
C ALA A 338 2.99 -7.87 -2.36
N PHE A 339 2.82 -9.16 -2.64
CA PHE A 339 1.50 -9.75 -2.90
C PHE A 339 0.57 -9.68 -1.68
N GLY A 340 1.10 -9.93 -0.48
CA GLY A 340 0.38 -9.83 0.78
C GLY A 340 -0.17 -8.42 1.02
N ILE A 341 0.62 -7.39 0.73
CA ILE A 341 0.21 -5.97 0.83
C ILE A 341 -0.96 -5.67 -0.11
N LEU A 342 -0.86 -6.07 -1.39
CA LEU A 342 -1.93 -5.84 -2.37
C LEU A 342 -3.22 -6.58 -2.00
N GLN A 343 -3.11 -7.78 -1.43
CA GLN A 343 -4.25 -8.57 -0.99
C GLN A 343 -4.91 -8.00 0.27
N ALA A 344 -4.10 -7.58 1.25
CA ALA A 344 -4.58 -6.91 2.45
C ALA A 344 -5.29 -5.59 2.13
N GLY A 345 -4.90 -4.91 1.05
CA GLY A 345 -5.56 -3.71 0.53
C GLY A 345 -6.75 -3.97 -0.40
N ARG A 346 -7.11 -5.25 -0.64
CA ARG A 346 -8.23 -5.67 -1.51
C ARG A 346 -8.13 -5.22 -2.96
N ILE A 347 -6.92 -4.94 -3.44
CA ILE A 347 -6.66 -4.51 -4.83
C ILE A 347 -6.10 -5.62 -5.71
N ARG A 348 -5.61 -6.73 -5.14
CA ARG A 348 -5.23 -7.95 -5.87
C ARG A 348 -5.28 -9.18 -4.97
N THR A 349 -6.14 -10.15 -5.29
CA THR A 349 -6.20 -11.43 -4.56
C THR A 349 -5.22 -12.43 -5.16
N SER A 350 -4.39 -13.06 -4.31
CA SER A 350 -3.33 -13.98 -4.74
C SER A 350 -3.39 -15.34 -4.04
N LYS A 351 -4.04 -15.41 -2.87
CA LYS A 351 -4.29 -16.63 -2.11
C LYS A 351 -5.62 -16.54 -1.36
N THR A 352 -6.12 -17.69 -0.94
CA THR A 352 -7.26 -17.76 0.00
C THR A 352 -6.84 -17.20 1.35
N GLU A 353 -7.69 -16.38 1.96
CA GLU A 353 -7.50 -15.90 3.33
C GLU A 353 -8.32 -16.73 4.31
N TYR A 354 -7.69 -17.15 5.40
CA TYR A 354 -8.37 -17.74 6.55
C TYR A 354 -8.60 -16.65 7.59
N ILE A 355 -9.87 -16.27 7.77
CA ILE A 355 -10.29 -15.25 8.72
C ILE A 355 -10.81 -15.96 9.96
N SER A 356 -10.28 -15.59 11.12
CA SER A 356 -10.69 -16.16 12.40
C SER A 356 -10.74 -15.10 13.49
N CYS A 357 -11.75 -15.20 14.36
CA CYS A 357 -11.87 -14.33 15.53
C CYS A 357 -10.79 -14.70 16.57
N PRO A 358 -9.92 -13.76 16.99
CA PRO A 358 -8.85 -14.04 17.95
C PRO A 358 -9.34 -14.58 19.28
N GLY A 359 -10.53 -14.16 19.74
CA GLY A 359 -11.13 -14.62 20.99
C GLY A 359 -11.55 -16.09 20.88
N CYS A 360 -12.49 -16.39 19.99
CA CYS A 360 -12.98 -17.75 19.77
C CYS A 360 -11.86 -18.72 19.37
N GLY A 361 -10.89 -18.20 18.61
CA GLY A 361 -9.77 -18.91 18.05
C GLY A 361 -8.65 -19.30 19.01
N ARG A 362 -8.63 -18.72 20.21
CA ARG A 362 -7.68 -19.07 21.29
C ARG A 362 -8.36 -19.85 22.40
N THR A 363 -9.62 -19.53 22.69
CA THR A 363 -10.31 -20.07 23.88
C THR A 363 -11.16 -21.31 23.61
N LEU A 364 -11.66 -21.48 22.37
CA LEU A 364 -12.53 -22.61 22.02
C LEU A 364 -11.82 -23.66 21.14
N TYR A 365 -10.84 -23.23 20.35
CA TYR A 365 -10.09 -24.06 19.42
C TYR A 365 -8.61 -23.66 19.48
N ASP A 366 -7.69 -24.59 19.26
CA ASP A 366 -6.29 -24.27 18.98
C ASP A 366 -6.17 -24.04 17.47
N LEU A 367 -6.35 -22.79 17.05
CA LEU A 367 -6.37 -22.43 15.63
C LEU A 367 -5.03 -22.69 14.95
N GLU A 368 -3.91 -22.45 15.63
CA GLU A 368 -2.57 -22.65 15.05
C GLU A 368 -2.42 -24.11 14.63
N SER A 369 -2.72 -25.06 15.53
CA SER A 369 -2.66 -26.48 15.20
C SER A 369 -3.73 -26.92 14.21
N THR A 370 -4.91 -26.29 14.20
CA THR A 370 -5.98 -26.62 13.27
C THR A 370 -5.66 -26.16 11.84
N ILE A 371 -5.19 -24.93 11.66
CA ILE A 371 -4.79 -24.38 10.36
C ILE A 371 -3.62 -25.17 9.81
N ALA A 372 -2.60 -25.48 10.64
CA ALA A 372 -1.45 -26.28 10.23
C ALA A 372 -1.82 -27.67 9.66
N ARG A 373 -2.97 -28.24 10.07
CA ARG A 373 -3.47 -29.53 9.55
C ARG A 373 -4.24 -29.43 8.23
N ILE A 374 -4.67 -28.23 7.85
CA ILE A 374 -5.43 -27.97 6.61
C ILE A 374 -4.49 -27.57 5.47
N THR A 375 -3.34 -26.96 5.79
CA THR A 375 -2.31 -26.52 4.82
C THR A 375 -1.31 -27.61 4.42
N THR A 376 -1.37 -28.79 5.03
CA THR A 376 -0.74 -30.05 4.57
C THR A 376 -1.70 -30.84 3.69
#